data_AF-A0A3C1KLZ2-F1
#
_entry.id   AF-A0A3C1KLZ2-F1
#
_cell.length_a   1.000
_cell.length_b   1.000
_cell.length_c   1.000
_cell.angle_alpha   90.00
_cell.angle_beta   90.00
_cell.angle_gamma   90.00
#
_symmetry.space_group_name_H-M   'P 1'
#
loop_
_entity.id
_entity.type
_entity.pdbx_description
1 polymer ?
#
loop_
_entity_poly.entity_id
_entity_poly.type
_entity_poly.pdbx_seq_one_letter_code
_entity_poly.pdbx_strand_id
1 'polypeptide(L)'
;MKPLALRPRVSRTLVACLLLIWLAGCSSTQFFYNRLDFFVPWYLGDYVSLDRSQDALLEDELQPFLAWHRQDELPRYIELLERAERSLDQPVTRDQLMALTLDAEQALDRLQHRALDWMLVLGDALREEQLQEFMLALREQQAEYEEKYLERDDAHYRDDACERLQDNIRRYLGRLQTEQKTRLAVACANLRRSDSVWLAERAAWLDRLDMLLQREPDWQASLRQAVA
;
A
#
# COMPACT_ATOMS: atom_id res chain seq x y z
N MET A 1 -10.30 -28.27 -59.80
CA MET A 1 -10.60 -27.13 -58.90
C MET A 1 -9.61 -27.19 -57.74
N LYS A 2 -8.72 -26.19 -57.57
CA LYS A 2 -7.81 -26.08 -56.42
C LYS A 2 -8.47 -25.17 -55.37
N PRO A 3 -8.54 -25.55 -54.08
CA PRO A 3 -9.06 -24.65 -53.06
C PRO A 3 -8.03 -23.54 -52.78
N LEU A 4 -8.48 -22.28 -52.84
CA LEU A 4 -7.71 -21.14 -52.35
C LEU A 4 -7.64 -21.20 -50.82
N ALA A 5 -6.46 -21.50 -50.29
CA ALA A 5 -6.16 -21.27 -48.89
C ALA A 5 -5.98 -19.76 -48.65
N LEU A 6 -6.97 -19.12 -48.04
CA LEU A 6 -6.83 -17.76 -47.49
C LEU A 6 -5.86 -17.84 -46.29
N ARG A 7 -4.57 -17.52 -46.52
CA ARG A 7 -3.64 -17.24 -45.43
C ARG A 7 -4.04 -15.93 -44.77
N PRO A 8 -4.36 -15.88 -43.47
CA PRO A 8 -4.56 -14.60 -42.79
C PRO A 8 -3.22 -13.84 -42.86
N ARG A 9 -3.20 -12.72 -43.61
CA ARG A 9 -2.12 -11.74 -43.51
C ARG A 9 -2.28 -11.04 -42.18
N VAL A 10 -1.73 -11.62 -41.12
CA VAL A 10 -1.57 -10.88 -39.86
C VAL A 10 -0.72 -9.66 -40.20
N SER A 11 -1.32 -8.46 -40.09
CA SER A 11 -0.63 -7.23 -40.45
C SER A 11 0.62 -7.09 -39.60
N ARG A 12 1.78 -6.86 -40.23
CA ARG A 12 3.05 -6.66 -39.50
C ARG A 12 2.94 -5.51 -38.50
N THR A 13 2.06 -4.53 -38.77
CA THR A 13 1.70 -3.46 -37.84
C THR A 13 0.88 -3.94 -36.64
N LEU A 14 -0.05 -4.87 -36.80
CA LEU A 14 -0.79 -5.48 -35.68
C LEU A 14 0.13 -6.30 -34.78
N VAL A 15 1.05 -7.07 -35.36
CA VAL A 15 2.07 -7.81 -34.61
C VAL A 15 3.02 -6.86 -33.88
N ALA A 16 3.45 -5.77 -34.53
CA ALA A 16 4.30 -4.76 -33.91
C ALA A 16 3.59 -4.02 -32.77
N CYS A 17 2.31 -3.66 -32.94
CA CYS A 17 1.51 -3.03 -31.88
C CYS A 17 1.30 -3.98 -30.69
N LEU A 18 1.00 -5.26 -30.94
CA LEU A 18 0.86 -6.27 -29.89
C LEU A 18 2.18 -6.51 -29.14
N LEU A 19 3.32 -6.53 -29.85
CA LEU A 19 4.66 -6.61 -29.25
C LEU A 19 4.99 -5.38 -28.41
N LEU A 20 4.64 -4.17 -28.86
CA LEU A 20 4.83 -2.94 -28.09
C LEU A 20 3.97 -2.91 -26.83
N ILE A 21 2.72 -3.39 -26.90
CA ILE A 21 1.84 -3.53 -25.74
C ILE A 21 2.39 -4.59 -24.76
N TRP A 22 2.93 -5.70 -25.29
CA TRP A 22 3.59 -6.72 -24.47
C TRP A 22 4.85 -6.19 -23.78
N LEU A 23 5.69 -5.43 -24.49
CA LEU A 23 6.91 -4.81 -23.95
C LEU A 23 6.59 -3.72 -22.91
N ALA A 24 5.51 -2.95 -23.10
CA ALA A 24 5.02 -2.01 -22.10
C ALA A 24 4.42 -2.73 -20.87
N GLY A 25 3.83 -3.92 -21.07
CA GLY A 25 3.23 -4.74 -20.02
C GLY A 25 4.24 -5.44 -19.09
N CYS A 26 5.49 -5.65 -19.53
CA CYS A 26 6.55 -6.25 -18.70
C CYS A 26 7.05 -5.33 -17.58
N SER A 27 6.61 -4.07 -17.54
CA SER A 27 7.05 -3.08 -16.56
C SER A 27 5.87 -2.38 -15.89
N SER A 28 4.81 -3.13 -15.57
CA SER A 28 3.59 -2.60 -14.92
C SER A 28 3.91 -1.82 -13.65
N THR A 29 4.91 -2.25 -12.88
CA THR A 29 5.42 -1.56 -11.68
C THR A 29 6.00 -0.20 -12.02
N GLN A 30 6.89 -0.10 -13.01
CA GLN A 30 7.46 1.18 -13.45
C GLN A 30 6.39 2.09 -14.08
N PHE A 31 5.45 1.54 -14.84
CA PHE A 31 4.36 2.29 -15.45
C PHE A 31 3.46 2.93 -14.40
N PHE A 32 3.01 2.14 -13.42
CA PHE A 32 2.18 2.64 -12.34
C PHE A 32 2.94 3.66 -11.48
N TYR A 33 4.19 3.34 -11.11
CA TYR A 33 5.02 4.21 -10.30
C TYR A 33 5.31 5.56 -10.97
N ASN A 34 5.55 5.58 -12.28
CA ASN A 34 5.79 6.81 -13.04
C ASN A 34 4.53 7.65 -13.29
N ARG A 35 3.37 7.20 -12.79
CA ARG A 35 2.08 7.90 -12.86
C ARG A 35 1.51 8.21 -11.47
N LEU A 36 2.33 8.13 -10.42
CA LEU A 36 1.87 8.44 -9.05
C LEU A 36 1.46 9.91 -8.89
N ASP A 37 2.03 10.81 -9.68
CA ASP A 37 1.60 12.20 -9.82
C ASP A 37 0.13 12.33 -10.26
N PHE A 38 -0.39 11.36 -11.02
CA PHE A 38 -1.80 11.29 -11.38
C PHE A 38 -2.63 10.46 -10.39
N PHE A 39 -2.12 9.31 -9.96
CA PHE A 39 -2.90 8.38 -9.12
C PHE A 39 -3.09 8.88 -7.70
N VAL A 40 -2.12 9.59 -7.12
CA VAL A 40 -2.23 10.11 -5.74
C VAL A 40 -3.34 11.15 -5.64
N PRO A 41 -3.40 12.21 -6.48
CA PRO A 41 -4.54 13.14 -6.46
C PRO A 41 -5.88 12.46 -6.75
N TRP A 42 -5.91 11.53 -7.71
CA TRP A 42 -7.13 10.78 -8.02
C TRP A 42 -7.66 9.99 -6.81
N TYR A 43 -6.78 9.29 -6.10
CA TYR A 43 -7.14 8.54 -4.91
C TYR A 43 -7.52 9.45 -3.73
N LEU A 44 -6.85 10.59 -3.58
CA LEU A 44 -7.19 11.57 -2.54
C LEU A 44 -8.59 12.17 -2.76
N GLY A 45 -9.03 12.26 -4.01
CA GLY A 45 -10.39 12.69 -4.38
C GLY A 45 -11.52 11.81 -3.82
N ASP A 46 -11.23 10.56 -3.45
CA ASP A 46 -12.19 9.69 -2.75
C ASP A 46 -12.41 10.13 -1.28
N TYR A 47 -11.53 10.99 -0.75
CA TYR A 47 -11.59 11.48 0.63
C TYR A 47 -11.97 12.96 0.71
N VAL A 48 -11.49 13.80 -0.20
CA VAL A 48 -11.71 15.25 -0.13
C VAL A 48 -11.75 15.89 -1.51
N SER A 49 -12.72 16.79 -1.72
CA SER A 49 -12.88 17.53 -2.96
C SER A 49 -11.99 18.77 -2.97
N LEU A 50 -10.84 18.70 -3.64
CA LEU A 50 -9.92 19.83 -3.80
C LEU A 50 -10.42 20.84 -4.86
N ASP A 51 -10.12 22.12 -4.65
CA ASP A 51 -10.25 23.14 -5.70
C ASP A 51 -8.97 23.25 -6.54
N ARG A 52 -9.05 23.99 -7.66
CA ARG A 52 -7.92 24.12 -8.60
C ARG A 52 -6.64 24.65 -7.98
N SER A 53 -6.73 25.49 -6.94
CA SER A 53 -5.56 26.04 -6.29
C SER A 53 -4.92 25.02 -5.34
N GLN A 54 -5.74 24.21 -4.67
CA GLN A 54 -5.30 23.12 -3.81
C GLN A 54 -4.75 21.94 -4.62
N ASP A 55 -5.31 21.63 -5.79
CA ASP A 55 -4.77 20.64 -6.73
C ASP A 55 -3.36 21.02 -7.19
N ALA A 56 -3.17 22.28 -7.58
CA ALA A 56 -1.86 22.79 -7.99
C ALA A 56 -0.84 22.73 -6.84
N LEU A 57 -1.27 23.09 -5.62
CA LEU A 57 -0.45 22.98 -4.42
C LEU A 57 -0.05 21.52 -4.15
N LEU A 58 -0.98 20.58 -4.25
CA LEU A 58 -0.69 19.16 -4.09
C LEU A 58 0.33 18.69 -5.12
N GLU A 59 0.19 19.08 -6.39
CA GLU A 59 1.13 18.70 -7.44
C GLU A 59 2.54 19.24 -7.16
N ASP A 60 2.65 20.52 -6.78
CA ASP A 60 3.93 21.18 -6.46
C ASP A 60 4.65 20.52 -5.28
N GLU A 61 3.91 20.08 -4.26
CA GLU A 61 4.48 19.43 -3.09
C GLU A 61 4.77 17.93 -3.32
N LEU A 62 3.95 17.25 -4.12
CA LEU A 62 4.08 15.82 -4.39
C LEU A 62 5.28 15.51 -5.30
N GLN A 63 5.58 16.37 -6.28
CA GLN A 63 6.66 16.14 -7.23
C GLN A 63 8.04 15.97 -6.55
N PRO A 64 8.48 16.87 -5.64
CA PRO A 64 9.72 16.70 -4.88
C PRO A 64 9.73 15.42 -4.02
N PHE A 65 8.59 15.07 -3.40
CA PHE A 65 8.47 13.85 -2.60
C PHE A 65 8.67 12.59 -3.45
N LEU A 66 8.01 12.50 -4.61
CA LEU A 66 8.15 11.36 -5.52
C LEU A 66 9.56 11.28 -6.13
N ALA A 67 10.17 12.43 -6.43
CA ALA A 67 11.55 12.49 -6.91
C ALA A 67 12.53 11.93 -5.87
N TRP A 68 12.42 12.36 -4.61
CA TRP A 68 13.21 11.81 -3.51
C TRP A 68 12.96 10.31 -3.32
N HIS A 69 11.69 9.88 -3.25
CA HIS A 69 11.38 8.48 -3.01
C HIS A 69 12.00 7.60 -4.12
N ARG A 70 12.02 8.08 -5.36
CA ARG A 70 12.65 7.39 -6.49
C ARG A 70 14.18 7.39 -6.42
N GLN A 71 14.80 8.52 -6.10
CA GLN A 71 16.25 8.71 -6.21
C GLN A 71 17.01 8.20 -4.98
N ASP A 72 16.37 8.21 -3.81
CA ASP A 72 17.03 7.93 -2.53
C ASP A 72 16.41 6.73 -1.81
N GLU A 73 15.08 6.69 -1.67
CA GLU A 73 14.43 5.70 -0.79
C GLU A 73 14.26 4.33 -1.47
N LEU A 74 13.86 4.30 -2.74
CA LEU A 74 13.77 3.05 -3.51
C LEU A 74 15.11 2.30 -3.62
N PRO A 75 16.26 2.96 -3.91
CA PRO A 75 17.56 2.29 -3.85
C PRO A 75 17.86 1.66 -2.49
N ARG A 76 17.48 2.30 -1.38
CA ARG A 76 17.65 1.72 -0.03
C ARG A 76 16.79 0.49 0.17
N TYR A 77 15.56 0.48 -0.37
CA TYR A 77 14.71 -0.72 -0.34
C TYR A 77 15.33 -1.87 -1.12
N ILE A 78 15.93 -1.58 -2.29
CA ILE A 78 16.64 -2.60 -3.08
C ILE A 78 17.79 -3.18 -2.26
N GLU A 79 18.65 -2.35 -1.65
CA GLU A 79 19.75 -2.84 -0.81
C GLU A 79 19.27 -3.68 0.38
N LEU A 80 18.17 -3.29 1.02
CA LEU A 80 17.55 -4.04 2.11
C LEU A 80 17.06 -5.42 1.63
N LEU A 81 16.38 -5.46 0.49
CA LEU A 81 15.88 -6.69 -0.11
C LEU A 81 17.02 -7.63 -0.55
N GLU A 82 18.09 -7.09 -1.14
CA GLU A 82 19.29 -7.87 -1.51
C GLU A 82 20.04 -8.42 -0.29
N ARG A 83 20.04 -7.69 0.85
CA ARG A 83 20.57 -8.21 2.12
C ARG A 83 19.67 -9.32 2.66
N ALA A 84 18.36 -9.13 2.62
CA ALA A 84 17.40 -10.15 3.05
C ALA A 84 17.54 -11.42 2.21
N GLU A 85 17.65 -11.30 0.88
CA GLU A 85 17.83 -12.43 -0.03
C GLU A 85 19.12 -13.20 0.28
N ARG A 86 20.27 -12.52 0.41
CA ARG A 86 21.55 -13.15 0.77
C ARG A 86 21.50 -13.86 2.13
N SER A 87 20.69 -13.38 3.07
CA SER A 87 20.54 -14.03 4.37
C SER A 87 19.88 -15.42 4.29
N LEU A 88 19.18 -15.71 3.19
CA LEU A 88 18.49 -17.00 2.97
C LEU A 88 19.43 -18.11 2.50
N ASP A 89 20.69 -17.81 2.16
CA ASP A 89 21.72 -18.82 1.83
C ASP A 89 22.14 -19.66 3.06
N GLN A 90 21.74 -19.25 4.26
CA GLN A 90 21.97 -19.93 5.53
C GLN A 90 20.66 -19.98 6.35
N PRO A 91 20.59 -20.83 7.40
CA PRO A 91 19.44 -20.79 8.31
C PRO A 91 19.25 -19.39 8.91
N VAL A 92 18.08 -18.80 8.69
CA VAL A 92 17.73 -17.48 9.22
C VAL A 92 17.70 -17.51 10.75
N THR A 93 18.47 -16.62 11.36
CA THR A 93 18.51 -16.44 12.81
C THR A 93 17.53 -15.37 13.27
N ARG A 94 17.15 -15.42 14.55
CA ARG A 94 16.32 -14.37 15.16
C ARG A 94 16.96 -12.99 15.02
N ASP A 95 18.25 -12.87 15.26
CA ASP A 95 18.96 -11.59 15.24
C ASP A 95 18.98 -10.97 13.83
N GLN A 96 19.15 -11.80 12.79
CA GLN A 96 19.02 -11.34 11.40
C GLN A 96 17.61 -10.85 11.09
N LEU A 97 16.58 -11.56 11.55
CA LEU A 97 15.19 -11.13 11.35
C LEU A 97 14.91 -9.81 12.07
N MET A 98 15.37 -9.65 13.31
CA MET A 98 15.22 -8.41 14.07
C MET A 98 15.93 -7.23 13.39
N ALA A 99 17.14 -7.44 12.85
CA ALA A 99 17.86 -6.40 12.12
C ALA A 99 17.11 -5.97 10.85
N LEU A 100 16.58 -6.92 10.07
CA LEU A 100 15.77 -6.63 8.89
C LEU A 100 14.47 -5.89 9.25
N THR A 101 13.82 -6.25 10.35
CA THR A 101 12.64 -5.55 10.84
C THR A 101 12.97 -4.10 11.20
N LEU A 102 14.06 -3.86 11.94
CA LEU A 102 14.47 -2.51 12.31
C LEU A 102 14.80 -1.65 11.08
N ASP A 103 15.49 -2.20 10.09
CA ASP A 103 15.78 -1.49 8.83
C ASP A 103 14.48 -1.11 8.09
N ALA A 104 13.48 -2.01 8.08
CA ALA A 104 12.19 -1.77 7.46
C ALA A 104 11.36 -0.71 8.22
N GLU A 105 11.40 -0.72 9.55
CA GLU A 105 10.77 0.30 10.40
C GLU A 105 11.39 1.67 10.15
N GLN A 106 12.73 1.76 10.05
CA GLN A 106 13.41 3.01 9.72
C GLN A 106 13.08 3.52 8.30
N ALA A 107 12.85 2.62 7.35
CA ALA A 107 12.37 2.97 6.02
C ALA A 107 10.96 3.58 6.07
N LEU A 108 10.05 2.94 6.81
CA LEU A 108 8.71 3.45 7.02
C LEU A 108 8.72 4.81 7.71
N ASP A 109 9.58 4.97 8.73
CA ASP A 109 9.75 6.22 9.47
C ASP A 109 10.17 7.39 8.55
N ARG A 110 11.19 7.18 7.70
CA ARG A 110 11.61 8.20 6.71
C ARG A 110 10.50 8.55 5.72
N LEU A 111 9.80 7.54 5.22
CA LEU A 111 8.70 7.71 4.29
C LEU A 111 7.59 8.56 4.93
N GLN A 112 7.16 8.18 6.14
CA GLN A 112 6.09 8.84 6.88
C GLN A 112 6.46 10.29 7.23
N HIS A 113 7.64 10.53 7.78
CA HIS A 113 8.11 11.86 8.13
C HIS A 113 8.08 12.80 6.91
N ARG A 114 8.60 12.35 5.77
CA ARG A 114 8.63 13.17 4.57
C ARG A 114 7.27 13.32 3.89
N ALA A 115 6.40 12.32 4.02
CA ALA A 115 5.03 12.42 3.53
C ALA A 115 4.21 13.42 4.36
N LEU A 116 4.40 13.43 5.67
CA LEU A 116 3.74 14.37 6.57
C LEU A 116 4.04 15.83 6.23
N ASP A 117 5.25 16.15 5.75
CA ASP A 117 5.61 17.53 5.41
C ASP A 117 4.69 18.13 4.35
N TRP A 118 4.44 17.42 3.24
CA TRP A 118 3.52 17.92 2.21
C TRP A 118 2.05 17.76 2.62
N MET A 119 1.70 16.69 3.34
CA MET A 119 0.33 16.48 3.82
C MET A 119 -0.12 17.60 4.77
N LEU A 120 0.78 18.13 5.60
CA LEU A 120 0.49 19.25 6.50
C LEU A 120 0.33 20.57 5.75
N VAL A 121 1.10 20.79 4.68
CA VAL A 121 0.94 21.97 3.80
C VAL A 121 -0.43 21.94 3.14
N LEU A 122 -0.81 20.81 2.54
CA LEU A 122 -2.15 20.64 1.96
C LEU A 122 -3.22 20.76 3.06
N GLY A 123 -2.99 20.11 4.19
CA GLY A 123 -3.87 20.11 5.34
C GLY A 123 -4.16 21.52 5.87
N ASP A 124 -3.21 22.46 5.80
CA ASP A 124 -3.42 23.87 6.15
C ASP A 124 -4.30 24.60 5.11
N ALA A 125 -4.12 24.30 3.83
CA ALA A 125 -4.87 24.89 2.73
C ALA A 125 -6.32 24.40 2.63
N LEU A 126 -6.68 23.27 3.25
CA LEU A 126 -8.06 22.77 3.27
C LEU A 126 -8.97 23.70 4.07
N ARG A 127 -10.18 23.93 3.56
CA ARG A 127 -11.25 24.63 4.29
C ARG A 127 -11.91 23.71 5.29
N GLU A 128 -12.65 24.28 6.24
CA GLU A 128 -13.36 23.54 7.27
C GLU A 128 -14.33 22.52 6.67
N GLU A 129 -15.06 22.87 5.61
CA GLU A 129 -16.00 21.94 4.96
C GLU A 129 -15.27 20.75 4.32
N GLN A 130 -14.04 20.96 3.82
CA GLN A 130 -13.21 19.92 3.22
C GLN A 130 -12.60 18.99 4.28
N LEU A 131 -12.27 19.51 5.46
CA LEU A 131 -11.87 18.68 6.60
C LEU A 131 -13.01 17.78 7.08
N GLN A 132 -14.23 18.31 7.10
CA GLN A 132 -15.42 17.54 7.48
C GLN A 132 -15.73 16.45 6.44
N GLU A 133 -15.61 16.75 5.14
CA GLU A 133 -15.69 15.75 4.07
C GLU A 133 -14.66 14.64 4.25
N PHE A 134 -13.39 15.01 4.51
CA PHE A 134 -12.31 14.07 4.77
C PHE A 134 -12.58 13.15 5.97
N MET A 135 -13.02 13.72 7.09
CA MET A 135 -13.36 12.95 8.28
C MET A 135 -14.57 12.05 8.06
N LEU A 136 -15.58 12.51 7.30
CA LEU A 136 -16.74 11.70 6.95
C LEU A 136 -16.33 10.48 6.12
N ALA A 137 -15.54 10.66 5.07
CA ALA A 137 -15.04 9.57 4.23
C ALA A 137 -14.26 8.51 5.04
N LEU A 138 -13.43 8.95 6.00
CA LEU A 138 -12.71 8.05 6.89
C LEU A 138 -13.63 7.25 7.83
N ARG A 139 -14.69 7.88 8.36
CA ARG A 139 -15.68 7.24 9.23
C ARG A 139 -16.58 6.29 8.45
N GLU A 140 -16.95 6.60 7.22
CA GLU A 140 -17.67 5.69 6.32
C GLU A 140 -16.83 4.44 6.03
N GLN A 141 -15.55 4.60 5.71
CA GLN A 141 -14.63 3.48 5.51
C GLN A 141 -14.45 2.63 6.78
N GLN A 142 -14.44 3.24 7.97
CA GLN A 142 -14.45 2.49 9.24
C GLN A 142 -15.70 1.61 9.36
N ALA A 143 -16.88 2.15 9.06
CA ALA A 143 -18.13 1.40 9.12
C ALA A 143 -18.14 0.22 8.13
N GLU A 144 -17.64 0.42 6.91
CA GLU A 144 -17.50 -0.66 5.92
C GLU A 144 -16.56 -1.78 6.41
N TYR A 145 -15.45 -1.43 7.07
CA TYR A 145 -14.55 -2.41 7.64
C TYR A 145 -15.15 -3.15 8.83
N GLU A 146 -15.91 -2.45 9.69
CA GLU A 146 -16.64 -3.07 10.80
C GLU A 146 -17.66 -4.09 10.30
N GLU A 147 -18.49 -3.73 9.31
CA GLU A 147 -19.44 -4.65 8.66
C GLU A 147 -18.70 -5.87 8.08
N LYS A 148 -17.61 -5.64 7.36
CA LYS A 148 -16.87 -6.72 6.70
C LYS A 148 -16.19 -7.69 7.67
N TYR A 149 -15.65 -7.20 8.79
CA TYR A 149 -14.74 -7.98 9.63
C TYR A 149 -15.33 -8.38 10.99
N LEU A 150 -16.20 -7.57 11.62
CA LEU A 150 -16.76 -7.88 12.94
C LEU A 150 -17.83 -8.97 12.89
N GLU A 151 -18.49 -9.18 11.75
CA GLU A 151 -19.51 -10.23 11.58
C GLU A 151 -18.93 -11.65 11.62
N ARG A 152 -17.62 -11.80 11.43
CA ARG A 152 -16.95 -13.10 11.38
C ARG A 152 -16.78 -13.65 12.78
N ASP A 153 -16.88 -14.97 12.96
CA ASP A 153 -16.41 -15.63 14.16
C ASP A 153 -14.92 -15.99 14.05
N ASP A 154 -14.33 -16.46 15.15
CA ASP A 154 -12.90 -16.83 15.17
C ASP A 154 -12.56 -17.97 14.20
N ALA A 155 -13.51 -18.85 13.91
CA ALA A 155 -13.29 -19.97 12.99
C ALA A 155 -13.20 -19.47 11.54
N HIS A 156 -14.15 -18.65 11.13
CA HIS A 156 -14.18 -18.00 9.82
C HIS A 156 -12.96 -17.09 9.62
N TYR A 157 -12.58 -16.28 10.63
CA TYR A 157 -11.36 -15.49 10.57
C TYR A 157 -10.12 -16.34 10.27
N ARG A 158 -9.94 -17.45 11.02
CA ARG A 158 -8.76 -18.32 10.84
C ARG A 158 -8.76 -18.98 9.47
N ASP A 159 -9.92 -19.40 8.97
CA ASP A 159 -10.02 -20.03 7.65
C ASP A 159 -9.61 -19.05 6.55
N ASP A 160 -10.21 -17.85 6.53
CA ASP A 160 -9.89 -16.78 5.58
C ASP A 160 -8.41 -16.36 5.64
N ALA A 161 -7.88 -16.17 6.86
CA ALA A 161 -6.49 -15.79 7.06
C ALA A 161 -5.54 -16.91 6.61
N CYS A 162 -5.89 -18.17 6.86
CA CYS A 162 -5.10 -19.32 6.45
C CYS A 162 -5.10 -19.50 4.93
N GLU A 163 -6.25 -19.35 4.27
CA GLU A 163 -6.37 -19.42 2.81
C GLU A 163 -5.51 -18.33 2.17
N ARG A 164 -5.61 -17.08 2.63
CA ARG A 164 -4.78 -15.96 2.17
C ARG A 164 -3.29 -16.23 2.37
N LEU A 165 -2.90 -16.71 3.54
CA LEU A 165 -1.50 -17.04 3.84
C LEU A 165 -0.99 -18.14 2.91
N GLN A 166 -1.79 -19.19 2.72
CA GLN A 166 -1.46 -20.30 1.84
C GLN A 166 -1.26 -19.85 0.39
N ASP A 167 -2.18 -19.02 -0.12
CA ASP A 167 -2.13 -18.50 -1.49
C ASP A 167 -0.95 -17.56 -1.70
N ASN A 168 -0.64 -16.71 -0.72
CA ASN A 168 0.55 -15.88 -0.74
C ASN A 168 1.82 -16.72 -0.78
N ILE A 169 1.95 -17.73 0.10
CA ILE A 169 3.13 -18.61 0.09
C ILE A 169 3.24 -19.35 -1.24
N ARG A 170 2.13 -19.86 -1.80
CA ARG A 170 2.13 -20.54 -3.11
C ARG A 170 2.52 -19.63 -4.27
N ARG A 171 2.14 -18.35 -4.22
CA ARG A 171 2.52 -17.35 -5.23
C ARG A 171 4.03 -17.19 -5.32
N TYR A 172 4.73 -17.22 -4.18
CA TYR A 172 6.19 -17.02 -4.13
C TYR A 172 7.00 -18.32 -4.18
N LEU A 173 6.57 -19.37 -3.49
CA LEU A 173 7.31 -20.62 -3.35
C LEU A 173 6.82 -21.73 -4.28
N GLY A 174 5.73 -21.51 -5.00
CA GLY A 174 5.09 -22.52 -5.83
C GLY A 174 4.38 -23.62 -5.02
N ARG A 175 4.41 -24.86 -5.53
CA ARG A 175 3.70 -25.98 -4.90
C ARG A 175 4.36 -26.37 -3.58
N LEU A 176 3.60 -26.28 -2.49
CA LEU A 176 4.06 -26.69 -1.16
C LEU A 176 4.18 -28.21 -1.03
N GLN A 177 5.28 -28.65 -0.42
CA GLN A 177 5.51 -30.05 -0.03
C GLN A 177 4.64 -30.42 1.17
N THR A 178 4.46 -31.71 1.42
CA THR A 178 3.61 -32.22 2.52
C THR A 178 4.01 -31.64 3.86
N GLU A 179 5.31 -31.59 4.17
CA GLU A 179 5.81 -31.05 5.43
C GLU A 179 5.49 -29.55 5.59
N GLN A 180 5.65 -28.75 4.53
CA GLN A 180 5.32 -27.33 4.54
C GLN A 180 3.82 -27.10 4.75
N LYS A 181 2.96 -27.94 4.17
CA LYS A 181 1.51 -27.89 4.40
C LYS A 181 1.17 -28.21 5.85
N THR A 182 1.82 -29.21 6.45
CA THR A 182 1.61 -29.55 7.86
C THR A 182 2.03 -28.40 8.77
N ARG A 183 3.21 -27.80 8.55
CA ARG A 183 3.67 -26.64 9.32
C ARG A 183 2.71 -25.46 9.18
N LEU A 184 2.23 -25.19 7.96
CA LEU A 184 1.26 -24.14 7.69
C LEU A 184 -0.07 -24.40 8.41
N ALA A 185 -0.58 -25.63 8.39
CA ALA A 185 -1.80 -25.98 9.10
C ALA A 185 -1.68 -25.76 10.63
N VAL A 186 -0.53 -26.12 11.22
CA VAL A 186 -0.26 -25.84 12.64
C VAL A 186 -0.20 -24.33 12.89
N ALA A 187 0.48 -23.56 12.03
CA ALA A 187 0.52 -22.10 12.16
C ALA A 187 -0.87 -21.48 12.07
N CYS A 188 -1.68 -21.90 11.09
CA CYS A 188 -3.05 -21.43 10.90
C CYS A 188 -3.96 -21.74 12.11
N ALA A 189 -3.82 -22.94 12.69
CA ALA A 189 -4.58 -23.31 13.88
C ALA A 189 -4.26 -22.43 15.11
N ASN A 190 -3.06 -21.84 15.14
CA ASN A 190 -2.60 -20.95 16.20
C ASN A 190 -2.75 -19.45 15.86
N LEU A 191 -3.35 -19.10 14.72
CA LEU A 191 -3.61 -17.70 14.38
C LEU A 191 -4.58 -17.09 15.39
N ARG A 192 -4.14 -15.96 15.97
CA ARG A 192 -4.99 -15.15 16.84
C ARG A 192 -5.69 -14.10 16.01
N ARG A 193 -6.99 -13.95 16.26
CA ARG A 193 -7.81 -12.91 15.66
C ARG A 193 -7.36 -11.53 16.12
N SER A 194 -7.16 -10.60 15.19
CA SER A 194 -6.66 -9.24 15.45
C SER A 194 -7.44 -8.12 14.75
N ASP A 195 -8.44 -8.46 13.95
CA ASP A 195 -9.29 -7.50 13.24
C ASP A 195 -10.08 -6.60 14.20
N SER A 196 -10.64 -7.15 15.29
CA SER A 196 -11.36 -6.38 16.30
C SER A 196 -10.46 -5.40 17.05
N VAL A 197 -9.24 -5.82 17.38
CA VAL A 197 -8.24 -4.95 18.01
C VAL A 197 -7.82 -3.84 17.05
N TRP A 198 -7.53 -4.19 15.80
CA TRP A 198 -7.16 -3.21 14.77
C TRP A 198 -8.27 -2.18 14.52
N LEU A 199 -9.53 -2.60 14.45
CA LEU A 199 -10.68 -1.72 14.28
C LEU A 199 -10.88 -0.79 15.48
N ALA A 200 -10.70 -1.28 16.70
CA ALA A 200 -10.78 -0.47 17.91
C ALA A 200 -9.68 0.60 17.95
N GLU A 201 -8.44 0.24 17.61
CA GLU A 201 -7.33 1.20 17.52
C GLU A 201 -7.57 2.23 16.41
N ARG A 202 -8.09 1.80 15.25
CA ARG A 202 -8.45 2.71 14.16
C ARG A 202 -9.54 3.69 14.59
N ALA A 203 -10.58 3.24 15.27
CA ALA A 203 -11.65 4.12 15.77
C ALA A 203 -11.09 5.17 16.77
N ALA A 204 -10.26 4.74 17.72
CA ALA A 204 -9.60 5.66 18.66
C ALA A 204 -8.69 6.67 17.95
N TRP A 205 -8.00 6.26 16.89
CA TRP A 205 -7.18 7.15 16.07
C TRP A 205 -8.02 8.15 15.27
N LEU A 206 -9.17 7.74 14.72
CA LEU A 206 -10.08 8.66 14.03
C LEU A 206 -10.62 9.73 14.96
N ASP A 207 -11.02 9.37 16.18
CA ASP A 207 -11.48 10.37 17.16
C ASP A 207 -10.34 11.32 17.58
N ARG A 208 -9.11 10.80 17.70
CA ARG A 208 -7.93 11.64 17.96
C ARG A 208 -7.64 12.58 16.80
N LEU A 209 -7.75 12.10 15.56
CA LEU A 209 -7.53 12.90 14.37
C LEU A 209 -8.57 14.02 14.27
N ASP A 210 -9.83 13.72 14.54
CA ASP A 210 -10.94 14.69 14.53
C ASP A 210 -10.66 15.87 15.46
N MET A 211 -10.13 15.60 16.66
CA MET A 211 -9.70 16.61 17.61
C MET A 211 -8.48 17.41 17.10
N LEU A 212 -7.49 16.74 16.50
CA LEU A 212 -6.31 17.41 15.95
C LEU A 212 -6.66 18.33 14.77
N LEU A 213 -7.64 17.94 13.97
CA LEU A 213 -8.12 18.70 12.82
C LEU A 213 -9.05 19.86 13.20
N GLN A 214 -9.36 20.09 14.49
CA GLN A 214 -9.90 21.37 14.97
C GLN A 214 -8.88 22.51 14.86
N ARG A 215 -7.62 22.20 14.53
CA ARG A 215 -6.54 23.16 14.23
C ARG A 215 -6.29 24.21 15.31
N GLU A 216 -6.38 23.80 16.58
CA GLU A 216 -5.88 24.60 17.71
C GLU A 216 -4.40 25.03 17.49
N PRO A 217 -3.90 26.07 18.20
CA PRO A 217 -2.50 26.46 18.10
C PRO A 217 -1.55 25.25 18.21
N ASP A 218 -0.54 25.17 17.33
CA ASP A 218 0.41 24.07 17.21
C ASP A 218 -0.16 22.70 16.79
N TRP A 219 -1.35 22.66 16.16
CA TRP A 219 -1.96 21.40 15.68
C TRP A 219 -1.05 20.56 14.77
N GLN A 220 -0.24 21.19 13.92
CA GLN A 220 0.69 20.48 13.03
C GLN A 220 1.79 19.75 13.82
N ALA A 221 2.31 20.37 14.89
CA ALA A 221 3.29 19.74 15.77
C ALA A 221 2.64 18.60 16.56
N SER A 222 1.41 18.81 17.04
CA SER A 222 0.62 17.81 17.75
C SER A 222 0.29 16.60 16.85
N LEU A 223 0.01 16.82 15.57
CA LEU A 223 -0.21 15.75 14.59
C LEU A 223 1.07 14.97 14.33
N ARG A 224 2.21 15.65 14.13
CA ARG A 224 3.52 14.97 13.98
C ARG A 224 3.83 14.07 15.18
N GLN A 225 3.61 14.57 16.40
CA GLN A 225 3.82 13.77 17.62
C GLN A 225 2.83 12.62 17.76
N ALA A 226 1.61 12.74 17.24
CA ALA A 226 0.61 11.68 17.31
C ALA A 226 0.89 10.52 16.33
N VAL A 227 1.67 10.78 15.29
CA VAL A 227 1.97 9.83 14.21
C VAL A 227 3.36 9.19 14.36
N ALA A 228 4.27 9.83 15.11
CA ALA A 228 5.59 9.31 15.51
C ALA A 228 5.49 8.24 16.62
#